data_AF-A0A933IJL4-F1
#
_entry.id   AF-A0A933IJL4-F1
#
_cell.length_a   1.000
_cell.length_b   1.000
_cell.length_c   1.000
_cell.angle_alpha   90.00
_cell.angle_beta   90.00
_cell.angle_gamma   90.00
#
_symmetry.space_group_name_H-M   'P 1'
#
loop_
_entity.id
_entity.type
_entity.pdbx_description
1 polymer ?
#
loop_
_entity_poly.entity_id
_entity_poly.type
_entity_poly.pdbx_seq_one_letter_code
_entity_poly.pdbx_strand_id
1 'polypeptide(L)'
;MGTFSVQATISHPHEPSRCQELFLLVDTGAAYTVIPEPLLEALGVHPTAKRTVTLADGREEVWDLTYVLISLAGEQAPTPCLMAPHDGMTLLGAVTLGQFGLGVDPLGKTLIPVRAPLACTCLSPRLCLSAHPEGTQGSGEPGWAPRNSRDPRHRGPLASGPPWRGCPEQPNSRTPLQGAACCAT
;
A
#
# COMPACT_ATOMS: atom_id res chain seq x y z
N MET A 1 -13.40 9.34 9.07
CA MET A 1 -14.62 8.57 9.41
C MET A 1 -15.19 8.01 8.12
N GLY A 2 -14.94 6.73 7.89
CA GLY A 2 -15.51 6.01 6.77
C GLY A 2 -17.03 5.88 6.85
N THR A 3 -17.67 5.78 5.67
CA THR A 3 -19.14 5.80 5.53
C THR A 3 -19.71 4.48 5.01
N PHE A 4 -18.88 3.63 4.41
CA PHE A 4 -19.25 2.30 3.91
C PHE A 4 -18.04 1.37 3.90
N SER A 5 -18.31 0.07 3.87
CA SER A 5 -17.29 -0.97 3.77
C SER A 5 -17.28 -1.59 2.38
N VAL A 6 -16.10 -2.01 1.93
CA VAL A 6 -15.91 -2.79 0.71
C VAL A 6 -15.33 -4.16 1.04
N GLN A 7 -15.71 -5.16 0.27
CA GLN A 7 -15.08 -6.48 0.36
C GLN A 7 -13.74 -6.43 -0.40
N ALA A 8 -12.69 -6.94 0.24
CA ALA A 8 -11.41 -7.19 -0.41
C ALA A 8 -10.84 -8.53 0.08
N THR A 9 -10.01 -9.15 -0.73
CA THR A 9 -9.24 -10.33 -0.31
C THR A 9 -7.86 -9.87 0.14
N ILE A 10 -7.48 -10.25 1.36
CA ILE A 10 -6.14 -10.03 1.90
C ILE A 10 -5.38 -11.33 1.84
N SER A 11 -4.17 -11.30 1.26
CA SER A 11 -3.34 -12.48 1.07
C SER A 11 -1.91 -12.26 1.56
N HIS A 12 -1.25 -13.36 1.94
CA HIS A 12 0.17 -13.34 2.26
C HIS A 12 1.00 -12.94 1.03
N PRO A 13 1.98 -12.03 1.15
CA PRO A 13 2.67 -11.44 0.01
C PRO A 13 3.55 -12.41 -0.80
N HIS A 14 4.01 -13.49 -0.16
CA HIS A 14 4.84 -14.53 -0.82
C HIS A 14 4.10 -15.86 -0.99
N GLU A 15 2.87 -15.97 -0.52
CA GLU A 15 2.08 -17.20 -0.58
C GLU A 15 0.59 -16.87 -0.79
N PRO A 16 0.19 -16.41 -1.99
CA PRO A 16 -1.15 -15.84 -2.21
C PRO A 16 -2.32 -16.79 -1.96
N SER A 17 -2.08 -18.11 -1.86
CA SER A 17 -3.06 -19.12 -1.46
C SER A 17 -3.50 -18.99 -0.01
N ARG A 18 -2.70 -18.33 0.84
CA ARG A 18 -3.06 -17.96 2.21
C ARG A 18 -3.79 -16.63 2.17
N CYS A 19 -5.11 -16.71 2.05
CA CYS A 19 -5.95 -15.54 1.83
C CYS A 19 -7.22 -15.57 2.69
N GLN A 20 -7.76 -14.39 2.97
CA GLN A 20 -9.03 -14.21 3.65
C GLN A 20 -9.78 -13.01 3.08
N GLU A 21 -11.08 -13.18 2.85
CA GLU A 21 -11.96 -12.07 2.49
C GLU A 21 -12.37 -11.29 3.73
N LEU A 22 -12.22 -9.97 3.68
CA LEU A 22 -12.56 -9.05 4.76
C LEU A 22 -13.43 -7.91 4.22
N PHE A 23 -14.26 -7.34 5.10
CA PHE A 23 -14.89 -6.06 4.86
C PHE A 23 -14.03 -4.95 5.49
N LEU A 24 -13.59 -4.00 4.67
CA LEU A 24 -12.76 -2.88 5.09
C LEU A 24 -13.59 -1.60 5.04
N LEU A 25 -13.64 -0.86 6.14
CA LEU A 25 -14.26 0.46 6.20
C LEU A 25 -13.39 1.44 5.40
N VAL A 26 -13.96 2.09 4.40
CA VAL A 26 -13.24 3.05 3.55
C VAL A 26 -13.02 4.34 4.32
N ASP A 27 -11.78 4.69 4.68
CA ASP A 27 -11.47 5.93 5.40
C ASP A 27 -10.31 6.69 4.75
N THR A 28 -10.64 7.75 4.02
CA THR A 28 -9.65 8.65 3.40
C THR A 28 -8.84 9.45 4.41
N GLY A 29 -9.27 9.52 5.68
CA GLY A 29 -8.53 10.13 6.78
C GLY A 29 -7.48 9.20 7.39
N ALA A 30 -7.57 7.89 7.16
CA ALA A 30 -6.53 6.95 7.56
C ALA A 30 -5.45 6.90 6.47
N ALA A 31 -4.19 7.15 6.83
CA ALA A 31 -3.10 7.11 5.86
C ALA A 31 -2.87 5.69 5.29
N TYR A 32 -2.81 4.70 6.18
CA TYR A 32 -2.56 3.30 5.83
C TYR A 32 -3.82 2.45 5.96
N THR A 33 -3.84 1.33 5.24
CA THR A 33 -4.78 0.23 5.52
C THR A 33 -4.44 -0.38 6.88
N VAL A 34 -5.46 -0.63 7.67
CA VAL A 34 -5.34 -1.18 9.03
C VAL A 34 -6.07 -2.51 9.08
N ILE A 35 -5.40 -3.54 9.59
CA ILE A 35 -6.00 -4.86 9.79
C ILE A 35 -5.63 -5.34 11.21
N PRO A 36 -6.58 -5.91 11.97
CA PRO A 36 -6.29 -6.54 13.25
C PRO A 36 -5.18 -7.57 13.15
N GLU A 37 -4.22 -7.50 14.08
CA GLU A 37 -3.09 -8.43 14.17
C GLU A 37 -3.51 -9.92 14.13
N PRO A 38 -4.55 -10.38 14.86
CA PRO A 38 -4.95 -11.79 14.81
C PRO A 38 -5.36 -12.30 13.42
N LEU A 39 -5.92 -11.43 12.56
CA LEU A 39 -6.29 -11.79 11.20
C LEU A 39 -5.06 -11.95 10.30
N LEU A 40 -4.07 -11.08 10.47
CA LEU A 40 -2.81 -11.16 9.74
C LEU A 40 -1.95 -12.34 10.20
N GLU A 41 -1.92 -12.63 11.50
CA GLU A 41 -1.23 -13.79 12.05
C GLU A 41 -1.82 -15.11 11.56
N ALA A 42 -3.15 -15.20 11.42
CA ALA A 42 -3.78 -16.36 10.80
C ALA A 42 -3.26 -16.58 9.37
N LEU A 43 -3.09 -15.51 8.60
CA LEU A 43 -2.47 -15.54 7.27
C LEU A 43 -0.95 -15.75 7.30
N GLY A 44 -0.32 -15.82 8.49
CA GLY A 44 1.12 -15.95 8.71
C GLY A 44 1.91 -14.72 8.28
N VAL A 45 1.25 -13.57 8.25
CA VAL A 45 1.89 -12.28 8.00
C VAL A 45 2.38 -11.75 9.33
N HIS A 46 3.67 -11.40 9.40
CA HIS A 46 4.31 -10.88 10.60
C HIS A 46 4.76 -9.41 10.40
N PRO A 47 4.96 -8.65 11.48
CA PRO A 47 5.55 -7.31 11.42
C PRO A 47 6.90 -7.30 10.69
N THR A 48 7.13 -6.25 9.90
CA THR A 48 8.42 -6.02 9.19
C THR A 48 9.09 -4.72 9.59
N ALA A 49 8.32 -3.77 10.11
CA ALA A 49 8.77 -2.48 10.58
C ALA A 49 7.82 -1.95 11.66
N LYS A 50 8.14 -0.79 12.22
CA LYS A 50 7.24 -0.02 13.10
C LYS A 50 6.96 1.34 12.49
N ARG A 51 5.83 1.94 12.85
CA ARG A 51 5.44 3.28 12.41
C ARG A 51 4.79 4.05 13.56
N THR A 52 5.26 5.28 13.78
CA THR A 52 4.55 6.23 14.64
C THR A 52 3.29 6.68 13.93
N VAL A 53 2.15 6.59 14.62
CA VAL A 53 0.83 6.96 14.11
C VAL A 53 0.18 7.94 15.07
N THR A 54 -0.60 8.87 14.52
CA THR A 54 -1.46 9.75 15.30
C THR A 54 -2.89 9.24 15.18
N LEU A 55 -3.49 8.91 16.32
CA LEU A 55 -4.87 8.45 16.38
C LEU A 55 -5.86 9.62 16.27
N ALA A 56 -7.14 9.29 16.06
CA ALA A 56 -8.19 10.29 15.91
C ALA A 56 -8.39 11.18 17.17
N ASP A 57 -7.99 10.70 18.34
CA ASP A 57 -8.00 11.44 19.61
C ASP A 57 -6.72 12.28 19.83
N GLY A 58 -5.80 12.29 18.84
CA GLY A 58 -4.54 13.02 18.89
C GLY A 58 -3.40 12.31 19.62
N ARG A 59 -3.63 11.12 20.19
CA ARG A 59 -2.55 10.34 20.81
C ARG A 59 -1.56 9.83 19.75
N GLU A 60 -0.28 9.87 20.11
CA GLU A 60 0.77 9.24 19.31
C GLU A 60 1.04 7.83 19.85
N GLU A 61 1.05 6.85 18.95
CA GLU A 61 1.36 5.46 19.25
C GLU A 61 2.37 4.91 18.24
N VAL A 62 3.03 3.80 18.58
CA VAL A 62 3.91 3.08 17.65
C VAL A 62 3.26 1.74 17.32
N TRP A 63 2.83 1.59 16.08
CA TRP A 63 2.16 0.38 15.59
C TRP A 63 3.09 -0.43 14.69
N ASP A 64 2.85 -1.73 14.64
CA ASP A 64 3.57 -2.63 13.75
C ASP A 64 3.10 -2.45 12.30
N LEU A 65 4.05 -2.50 11.37
CA LEU A 65 3.85 -2.30 9.94
C LEU A 65 4.33 -3.54 9.17
N THR A 66 3.51 -3.99 8.24
CA THR A 66 3.81 -5.08 7.32
C THR A 66 3.34 -4.76 5.91
N TYR A 67 3.53 -5.70 4.99
CA TYR A 67 3.00 -5.63 3.63
C TYR A 67 2.10 -6.83 3.37
N VAL A 68 0.95 -6.58 2.76
CA VAL A 68 0.00 -7.61 2.33
C VAL A 68 -0.29 -7.46 0.85
N LEU A 69 -0.66 -8.55 0.18
CA LEU A 69 -1.34 -8.46 -1.11
C LEU A 69 -2.81 -8.20 -0.85
N ILE A 70 -3.36 -7.13 -1.44
CA ILE A 70 -4.79 -6.86 -1.42
C ILE A 70 -5.33 -7.04 -2.83
N SER A 71 -6.44 -7.78 -2.95
CA SER A 71 -7.25 -7.86 -4.15
C SER A 71 -8.52 -7.04 -3.97
N LEU A 72 -8.65 -5.99 -4.76
CA LEU A 72 -9.72 -5.00 -4.67
C LEU A 72 -10.03 -4.47 -6.07
N ALA A 73 -11.32 -4.30 -6.40
CA ALA A 73 -11.78 -3.76 -7.68
C ALA A 73 -11.22 -4.48 -8.93
N GLY A 74 -10.97 -5.79 -8.84
CA GLY A 74 -10.43 -6.60 -9.95
C GLY A 74 -8.92 -6.49 -10.16
N GLU A 75 -8.23 -5.74 -9.32
CA GLU A 75 -6.77 -5.63 -9.33
C GLU A 75 -6.17 -6.27 -8.07
N GLN A 76 -4.89 -6.64 -8.15
CA GLN A 76 -4.13 -7.14 -6.99
C GLN A 76 -2.77 -6.44 -6.93
N ALA A 77 -2.43 -5.92 -5.75
CA ALA A 77 -1.16 -5.25 -5.55
C ALA A 77 -0.70 -5.31 -4.08
N PRO A 78 0.63 -5.29 -3.82
CA PRO A 78 1.15 -5.24 -2.46
C PRO A 78 0.99 -3.85 -1.86
N THR A 79 0.50 -3.73 -0.63
CA THR A 79 0.28 -2.43 0.02
C THR A 79 0.77 -2.47 1.47
N PRO A 80 1.32 -1.36 2.01
CA PRO A 80 1.67 -1.31 3.43
C PRO A 80 0.41 -1.37 4.30
N CYS A 81 0.47 -2.16 5.36
CA CYS A 81 -0.62 -2.39 6.29
C CYS A 81 -0.13 -2.22 7.73
N LEU A 82 -0.86 -1.43 8.52
CA LEU A 82 -0.66 -1.35 9.96
C LEU A 82 -1.42 -2.48 10.66
N MET A 83 -0.75 -3.11 11.61
CA MET A 83 -1.31 -4.18 12.44
C MET A 83 -1.93 -3.53 13.68
N ALA A 84 -3.26 -3.50 13.74
CA ALA A 84 -3.97 -2.96 14.89
C ALA A 84 -3.97 -3.97 16.05
N PRO A 85 -3.77 -3.51 17.30
CA PRO A 85 -4.04 -4.32 18.48
C PRO A 85 -5.49 -4.83 18.50
N HIS A 86 -5.74 -5.94 19.20
CA HIS A 86 -7.02 -6.68 19.28
C HIS A 86 -8.30 -5.82 19.13
N ASP A 87 -9.25 -6.35 18.36
CA ASP A 87 -10.59 -5.78 18.07
C ASP A 87 -10.55 -4.40 17.37
N GLY A 88 -9.38 -4.01 16.87
CA GLY A 88 -9.19 -2.79 16.09
C GLY A 88 -10.04 -2.77 14.81
N MET A 89 -10.24 -1.56 14.27
CA MET A 89 -10.98 -1.39 13.03
C MET A 89 -10.19 -1.93 11.83
N THR A 90 -10.90 -2.59 10.90
CA THR A 90 -10.36 -2.92 9.58
C THR A 90 -10.64 -1.76 8.63
N LEU A 91 -9.59 -1.02 8.25
CA LEU A 91 -9.70 0.21 7.47
C LEU A 91 -9.01 0.07 6.11
N LEU A 92 -9.62 0.61 5.07
CA LEU A 92 -8.97 0.86 3.78
C LEU A 92 -8.51 2.32 3.72
N GLY A 93 -7.19 2.53 3.78
CA GLY A 93 -6.59 3.85 3.89
C GLY A 93 -6.22 4.51 2.56
N ALA A 94 -5.84 5.79 2.63
CA ALA A 94 -5.52 6.64 1.49
C ALA A 94 -4.36 6.12 0.62
N VAL A 95 -3.33 5.50 1.21
CA VAL A 95 -2.22 4.91 0.45
C VAL A 95 -2.72 3.81 -0.48
N THR A 96 -3.55 2.88 0.03
CA THR A 96 -4.10 1.79 -0.77
C THR A 96 -5.11 2.32 -1.79
N LEU A 97 -5.98 3.27 -1.43
CA LEU A 97 -6.89 3.91 -2.38
C LEU A 97 -6.14 4.58 -3.54
N GLY A 98 -5.10 5.37 -3.24
CA GLY A 98 -4.28 6.03 -4.26
C GLY A 98 -3.50 5.04 -5.12
N GLN A 99 -2.95 3.98 -4.52
CA GLN A 99 -2.23 2.92 -5.23
C GLN A 99 -3.10 2.22 -6.28
N PHE A 100 -4.39 2.02 -5.98
CA PHE A 100 -5.34 1.39 -6.90
C PHE A 100 -6.04 2.40 -7.82
N GLY A 101 -5.69 3.68 -7.75
CA GLY A 101 -6.38 4.72 -8.52
C GLY A 101 -7.87 4.78 -8.20
N LEU A 102 -8.24 4.72 -6.92
CA LEU A 102 -9.63 4.72 -6.46
C LEU A 102 -9.97 6.01 -5.70
N GLY A 103 -11.08 6.61 -6.09
CA GLY A 103 -11.80 7.63 -5.34
C GLY A 103 -12.97 7.02 -4.56
N VAL A 104 -13.59 7.84 -3.71
CA VAL A 104 -14.69 7.42 -2.83
C VAL A 104 -15.95 8.18 -3.18
N ASP A 105 -17.05 7.47 -3.43
CA ASP A 105 -18.41 8.04 -3.49
C ASP A 105 -19.18 7.61 -2.22
N PRO A 106 -19.28 8.50 -1.19
CA PRO A 106 -19.97 8.18 0.06
C PRO A 106 -21.49 8.01 -0.09
N LEU A 107 -22.10 8.69 -1.07
CA LEU A 107 -23.56 8.64 -1.27
C LEU A 107 -23.95 7.35 -1.99
N GLY A 108 -23.22 7.01 -3.05
CA GLY A 108 -23.36 5.74 -3.76
C GLY A 108 -22.78 4.54 -3.01
N LYS A 109 -22.02 4.77 -1.93
CA LYS A 109 -21.31 3.75 -1.14
C LYS A 109 -20.44 2.85 -2.02
N THR A 110 -19.71 3.46 -2.95
CA THR A 110 -18.90 2.76 -3.93
C THR A 110 -17.54 3.40 -4.09
N LEU A 111 -16.56 2.60 -4.53
CA LEU A 111 -15.29 3.11 -5.04
C LEU A 111 -15.46 3.44 -6.51
N ILE A 112 -14.83 4.53 -6.95
CA ILE A 112 -14.88 5.01 -8.34
C ILE A 112 -13.46 5.09 -8.89
N PRO A 113 -13.20 4.66 -10.14
CA PRO A 113 -11.88 4.82 -10.75
C PRO A 113 -11.51 6.30 -10.87
N VAL A 114 -10.29 6.63 -10.46
CA VAL A 114 -9.68 7.95 -10.65
C VAL A 114 -8.38 7.82 -11.41
N ARG A 115 -8.10 8.77 -12.30
CA ARG A 115 -6.84 8.80 -13.02
C ARG A 115 -5.74 9.28 -12.08
N ALA A 116 -4.67 8.49 -11.94
CA ALA A 116 -3.48 8.93 -11.24
C ALA A 116 -2.79 10.04 -12.07
N PRO A 117 -2.76 11.30 -11.61
CA PRO A 117 -2.04 12.33 -12.33
C PRO A 117 -0.54 12.07 -12.20
N LEU A 118 0.14 11.88 -13.33
CA LEU A 118 1.59 12.02 -13.40
C LEU A 118 1.88 13.52 -13.52
N ALA A 119 2.87 14.01 -12.77
CA ALA A 119 3.18 15.44 -12.72
C ALA A 119 3.22 16.05 -14.13
N CYS A 120 2.70 17.28 -14.23
CA CYS A 120 2.67 18.04 -15.47
C CYS A 120 4.07 18.07 -16.07
N THR A 121 4.23 17.57 -17.30
CA THR A 121 5.44 17.80 -18.08
C THR A 121 5.51 19.28 -18.41
N CYS A 122 6.22 20.06 -17.58
CA CYS A 122 6.58 21.41 -17.91
C CYS A 122 7.45 21.34 -19.19
N LEU A 123 6.86 21.61 -20.35
CA LEU A 123 7.51 21.55 -21.67
C LEU A 123 8.47 22.74 -21.92
N SER A 124 9.04 23.34 -20.87
CA SER A 124 10.10 24.34 -21.03
C SER A 124 11.02 24.45 -19.80
N PRO A 125 12.30 24.06 -19.92
CA PRO A 125 13.28 24.13 -18.81
C PRO A 125 13.74 25.56 -18.45
N ARG A 126 13.27 26.59 -19.17
CA ARG A 126 13.77 27.98 -19.03
C ARG A 126 13.24 28.76 -17.83
N LEU A 127 12.21 28.29 -17.13
CA LEU A 127 11.61 28.99 -15.98
C LEU A 127 12.05 28.45 -14.61
N CYS A 128 12.80 27.34 -14.56
CA CYS A 128 13.31 26.80 -13.29
C CYS A 128 14.70 27.34 -12.89
N LEU A 129 15.42 28.04 -13.79
CA LEU A 129 16.80 28.49 -13.57
C LEU A 129 16.89 30.00 -13.28
N SER A 130 16.02 30.55 -12.42
CA SER A 130 16.19 31.92 -11.92
C SER A 130 16.24 32.03 -10.40
N ALA A 131 16.33 30.91 -9.67
CA ALA A 131 16.52 30.91 -8.23
C ALA A 131 17.91 30.37 -7.85
N HIS A 132 18.94 31.19 -7.98
CA HIS A 132 20.26 31.05 -7.32
C HIS A 132 20.95 32.43 -7.30
N PRO A 133 22.02 32.65 -6.50
CA PRO A 133 22.36 32.14 -5.15
C PRO A 133 23.03 33.20 -4.24
N GLU A 134 22.90 33.17 -2.91
CA GLU A 134 23.90 33.65 -1.91
C GLU A 134 23.50 33.02 -0.57
N GLY A 135 24.30 32.34 0.27
CA GLY A 135 25.71 32.04 0.32
C GLY A 135 26.00 31.75 1.80
N THR A 136 26.48 30.55 2.16
CA THR A 136 27.31 30.37 3.36
C THR A 136 28.09 29.06 3.26
N GLN A 137 29.41 29.17 3.29
CA GLN A 137 30.36 28.07 3.40
C GLN A 137 30.27 27.48 4.81
N GLY A 138 30.22 26.15 4.91
CA GLY A 138 30.32 25.40 6.16
C GLY A 138 30.94 24.04 5.87
N SER A 139 32.25 23.96 6.11
CA SER A 139 33.11 22.79 6.00
C SER A 139 32.67 21.63 6.90
N GLY A 140 32.76 20.38 6.40
CA GLY A 140 32.86 19.19 7.24
C GLY A 140 32.21 17.93 6.67
N GLU A 141 32.94 17.18 5.84
CA GLU A 141 32.72 15.75 5.61
C GLU A 141 33.13 14.94 6.87
N PRO A 142 32.53 13.76 7.15
CA PRO A 142 32.95 12.55 6.44
C PRO A 142 31.85 11.51 6.12
N GLY A 143 31.90 11.00 4.89
CA GLY A 143 32.11 9.58 4.61
C GLY A 143 31.02 8.57 5.04
N TRP A 144 30.11 8.25 4.11
CA TRP A 144 29.34 7.02 4.16
C TRP A 144 29.51 6.22 2.86
N ALA A 145 30.22 5.09 2.94
CA ALA A 145 30.25 4.06 1.91
C ALA A 145 29.32 2.91 2.33
N PRO A 146 28.42 2.41 1.45
CA PRO A 146 27.56 1.29 1.81
C PRO A 146 28.32 -0.04 1.79
N ARG A 147 28.35 -0.72 2.94
CA ARG A 147 28.76 -2.12 3.04
C ARG A 147 27.65 -3.02 2.48
N ASN A 148 27.91 -3.56 1.31
CA ASN A 148 27.11 -4.62 0.69
C ASN A 148 27.35 -5.93 1.46
N SER A 149 26.34 -6.48 2.15
CA SER A 149 26.43 -7.81 2.78
C SER A 149 25.34 -8.72 2.21
N ARG A 150 25.72 -9.47 1.18
CA ARG A 150 25.05 -10.71 0.80
C ARG A 150 25.62 -11.81 1.70
N ASP A 151 24.90 -12.24 2.74
CA ASP A 151 25.17 -13.51 3.43
C ASP A 151 24.06 -14.53 3.08
N PRO A 152 24.37 -15.64 2.36
CA PRO A 152 23.38 -16.60 1.89
C PRO A 152 23.07 -17.73 2.88
N ARG A 153 23.30 -17.57 4.20
CA ARG A 153 23.24 -18.70 5.16
C ARG A 153 22.16 -18.63 6.23
N HIS A 154 20.89 -18.43 5.86
CA HIS A 154 19.78 -18.82 6.75
C HIS A 154 18.55 -19.26 5.95
N ARG A 155 18.52 -20.54 5.52
CA ARG A 155 17.27 -21.24 5.18
C ARG A 155 17.00 -22.27 6.28
N GLY A 156 16.03 -21.99 7.13
CA GLY A 156 15.39 -22.98 8.00
C GLY A 156 14.17 -23.59 7.29
N PRO A 157 13.73 -24.80 7.68
CA PRO A 157 12.69 -25.55 6.98
C PRO A 157 11.29 -24.98 7.22
N LEU A 158 10.46 -25.02 6.17
CA LEU A 158 9.04 -24.63 6.17
C LEU A 158 8.22 -25.60 7.03
N ALA A 159 7.60 -25.09 8.09
CA ALA A 159 6.62 -25.83 8.87
C ALA A 159 5.27 -25.86 8.15
N SER A 160 4.70 -27.06 8.02
CA SER A 160 3.40 -27.34 7.41
C SER A 160 2.24 -26.76 8.24
N GLY A 161 1.60 -25.72 7.72
CA GLY A 161 0.35 -25.15 8.23
C GLY A 161 -0.91 -25.84 7.66
N PRO A 162 -2.08 -25.62 8.28
CA PRO A 162 -3.34 -26.29 7.90
C PRO A 162 -3.86 -25.86 6.52
N PRO A 163 -4.77 -26.65 5.91
CA PRO A 163 -5.24 -26.40 4.54
C PRO A 163 -6.19 -25.20 4.47
N TRP A 164 -5.74 -24.13 3.82
CA TRP A 164 -6.55 -22.96 3.46
C TRP A 164 -7.61 -23.35 2.42
N ARG A 165 -8.88 -23.01 2.67
CA ARG A 165 -9.92 -23.18 1.65
C ARG A 165 -9.59 -22.25 0.48
N GLY A 166 -9.60 -22.79 -0.73
CA GLY A 166 -9.06 -22.16 -1.93
C GLY A 166 -9.58 -20.74 -2.17
N CYS A 167 -8.66 -19.86 -2.56
CA CYS A 167 -8.97 -18.50 -2.99
C CYS A 167 -9.92 -18.57 -4.22
N PRO A 168 -10.98 -17.76 -4.28
CA PRO A 168 -11.85 -17.74 -5.45
C PRO A 168 -11.06 -17.31 -6.69
N GLU A 169 -11.15 -18.09 -7.77
CA GLU A 169 -10.59 -17.73 -9.08
C GLU A 169 -11.27 -16.46 -9.60
N GLN A 170 -10.47 -15.44 -9.94
CA GLN A 170 -10.99 -14.21 -10.53
C GLN A 170 -11.35 -14.39 -12.01
N PRO A 171 -12.46 -13.80 -12.50
CA PRO A 171 -12.80 -13.82 -13.91
C PRO A 171 -11.80 -12.99 -14.73
N ASN A 172 -11.26 -13.63 -15.76
CA ASN A 172 -10.22 -13.11 -16.64
C ASN A 172 -10.81 -12.06 -17.61
N SER A 173 -10.76 -10.76 -17.27
CA SER A 173 -11.19 -9.69 -18.18
C SER A 173 -10.03 -9.16 -19.02
N ARG A 174 -9.61 -9.92 -20.03
CA ARG A 174 -8.75 -9.40 -21.11
C ARG A 174 -9.60 -8.64 -22.11
N THR A 175 -9.54 -7.31 -22.08
CA THR A 175 -9.94 -6.47 -23.21
C THR A 175 -8.69 -5.80 -23.75
N PRO A 176 -8.32 -5.96 -25.04
CA PRO A 176 -7.15 -5.30 -25.58
C PRO A 176 -7.45 -3.82 -25.83
N LEU A 177 -6.75 -2.92 -25.15
CA LEU A 177 -6.69 -1.53 -25.54
C LEU A 177 -5.86 -1.44 -26.83
N GLN A 178 -6.56 -1.30 -27.96
CA GLN A 178 -5.98 -0.93 -29.24
C GLN A 178 -5.36 0.46 -29.13
N GLY A 179 -4.13 0.57 -29.61
CA GLY A 179 -3.34 1.79 -29.57
C GLY A 179 -3.92 2.91 -30.43
N ALA A 180 -3.59 4.14 -30.03
CA ALA A 180 -3.62 5.30 -30.92
C ALA A 180 -2.28 6.04 -30.77
N ALA A 181 -1.72 6.35 -31.92
CA ALA A 181 -0.34 6.71 -32.17
C ALA A 181 0.12 8.04 -31.54
N CYS A 182 1.36 8.03 -31.04
CA CYS A 182 2.24 9.19 -31.12
C CYS A 182 2.48 9.54 -32.60
N CYS A 183 2.26 10.80 -32.98
CA CYS A 183 3.18 11.64 -33.78
C CYS A 183 2.49 12.91 -34.32
N ALA A 184 3.24 14.02 -34.26
CA ALA A 184 3.22 15.21 -35.14
C ALA A 184 1.87 15.97 -35.30
N THR A 185 1.76 17.26 -34.98
CA THR A 185 2.51 18.40 -35.55
C THR A 185 2.35 19.61 -34.63
#